data_AF-A0A8D9M0C1-F1
#
_entry.id   AF-A0A8D9M0C1-F1
#
_cell.length_a   1.000
_cell.length_b   1.000
_cell.length_c   1.000
_cell.angle_alpha   90.00
_cell.angle_beta   90.00
_cell.angle_gamma   90.00
#
_symmetry.space_group_name_H-M   'P 1'
#
loop_
_entity.id
_entity.type
_entity.pdbx_description
1 polymer ?
#
loop_
_entity_poly.entity_id
_entity_poly.type
_entity_poly.pdbx_seq_one_letter_code
_entity_poly.pdbx_strand_id
1 'polypeptide(L)'
;MLEAPSDLVSRDLPSSCEVESPPVTTLDKDALPNCIAHCSLSDFPSIASTDRTFRSLIKDKDLYRLRRAKAKGIVEHWIYFTGREMEWEAYDPNGDRWLRVPKMTLNECFMCSDKESLSVGTELLMFGKQMNTPRSNVIYKYSVLTHAWTSGKQMNTPRCLFGSASLGEVAVVAGGCEYDRCGKILNSAEIYSLESGEWTAITSMNKARKMCSSVFMDGSFYVIGGIGEGSSKMLMCGEVYDLKKKTWTLIPNMLQQGSNGGGDQAKEVSSGSGARPVVAVVKDELYAADYAQQEVRKYDKRRNVWNKVGNLPERDSWMNGWGMAFRACGDKLVVVGIGPRGVGRRTIEINACVPREGKSLHWRVLASKPSESFVYNCVVMGC
;
A
#
# COMPACT_ATOMS: atom_id res chain seq x y z
N MET A 1 52.95 61.56 56.30
CA MET A 1 53.62 60.83 55.20
C MET A 1 53.53 59.35 55.52
N LEU A 2 52.85 58.59 54.64
CA LEU A 2 53.08 57.17 54.26
C LEU A 2 53.02 56.14 55.40
N GLU A 3 52.34 55.00 55.36
CA GLU A 3 51.54 54.23 54.39
C GLU A 3 50.82 53.15 55.23
N ALA A 4 49.62 52.74 54.85
CA ALA A 4 48.95 51.58 55.43
C ALA A 4 49.27 50.33 54.58
N PRO A 5 49.56 49.14 55.17
CA PRO A 5 49.67 47.92 54.39
C PRO A 5 48.29 47.25 54.25
N SER A 6 47.84 47.20 53.01
CA SER A 6 46.81 46.30 52.49
C SER A 6 47.40 44.91 52.25
N ASP A 7 46.82 43.85 52.80
CA ASP A 7 46.87 42.49 52.23
C ASP A 7 45.85 41.57 52.92
N LEU A 8 44.64 41.50 52.34
CA LEU A 8 43.70 40.40 52.57
C LEU A 8 43.43 39.77 51.20
N VAL A 9 43.94 38.55 51.07
CA VAL A 9 43.91 37.68 49.89
C VAL A 9 42.46 37.40 49.49
N SER A 10 42.02 37.97 48.36
CA SER A 10 40.89 37.47 47.59
C SER A 10 41.36 36.26 46.79
N ARG A 11 40.82 35.07 47.09
CA ARG A 11 40.98 33.89 46.25
C ARG A 11 40.05 34.04 45.05
N ASP A 12 40.60 34.42 43.91
CA ASP A 12 39.89 34.34 42.64
C ASP A 12 39.62 32.86 42.30
N LEU A 13 38.33 32.52 42.18
CA LEU A 13 37.88 31.28 41.55
C LEU A 13 38.35 31.28 40.09
N PRO A 14 38.91 30.18 39.56
CA PRO A 14 39.24 30.11 38.14
C PRO A 14 37.94 30.27 37.34
N SER A 15 37.94 31.25 36.44
CA SER A 15 36.87 31.45 35.46
C SER A 15 36.62 30.12 34.79
N SER A 16 35.36 29.65 34.84
CA SER A 16 34.91 28.50 34.08
C SER A 16 35.29 28.73 32.62
N CYS A 17 36.30 27.99 32.14
CA CYS A 17 36.47 27.78 30.73
C CYS A 17 35.17 27.11 30.26
N GLU A 18 34.26 27.91 29.72
CA GLU A 18 33.23 27.42 28.84
C GLU A 18 33.96 26.71 27.72
N VAL A 19 34.04 25.38 27.83
CA VAL A 19 34.32 24.54 26.68
C VAL A 19 33.08 24.70 25.81
N GLU A 20 33.10 25.74 24.96
CA GLU A 20 32.20 25.84 23.82
C GLU A 20 32.42 24.56 23.00
N SER A 21 31.53 23.59 23.20
CA SER A 21 31.38 22.49 22.26
C SER A 21 31.16 23.12 20.89
N PRO A 22 31.95 22.77 19.85
CA PRO A 22 31.80 23.38 18.56
C PRO A 22 30.36 23.19 18.07
N PRO A 23 29.74 24.19 17.43
CA PRO A 23 28.43 24.02 16.84
C PRO A 23 28.48 22.82 15.87
N VAL A 24 27.36 22.11 15.73
CA VAL A 24 27.18 20.89 14.91
C VAL A 24 27.30 21.17 13.40
N THR A 25 28.22 22.04 12.98
CA THR A 25 28.24 22.69 11.66
C THR A 25 29.26 22.10 10.67
N THR A 26 29.83 20.92 10.96
CA THR A 26 30.58 20.16 9.94
C THR A 26 30.28 18.66 10.02
N LEU A 27 29.00 18.30 10.13
CA LEU A 27 28.60 17.01 9.58
C LEU A 27 28.93 17.05 8.09
N ASP A 28 29.84 16.18 7.68
CA ASP A 28 30.23 16.01 6.28
C ASP A 28 28.94 15.94 5.43
N LYS A 29 28.84 16.80 4.42
CA LYS A 29 27.67 16.89 3.53
C LYS A 29 27.38 15.54 2.88
N ASP A 30 28.40 14.71 2.72
CA ASP A 30 28.29 13.36 2.15
C ASP A 30 27.82 12.31 3.18
N ALA A 31 28.05 12.56 4.48
CA ALA A 31 27.58 11.69 5.57
C ALA A 31 26.13 11.99 5.98
N LEU A 32 25.67 13.23 5.79
CA LEU A 32 24.35 13.67 6.25
C LEU A 32 23.17 12.86 5.68
N PRO A 33 23.07 12.61 4.35
CA PRO A 33 22.04 11.75 3.79
C PRO A 33 22.05 10.35 4.39
N ASN A 34 23.24 9.83 4.67
CA ASN A 34 23.39 8.50 5.26
C ASN A 34 22.86 8.45 6.68
N CYS A 35 23.13 9.45 7.52
CA CYS A 35 22.61 9.55 8.88
C CYS A 35 21.09 9.68 8.90
N ILE A 36 20.54 10.63 8.12
CA ILE A 36 19.09 10.86 8.05
C ILE A 36 18.35 9.65 7.48
N ALA A 37 18.96 8.90 6.55
CA ALA A 37 18.38 7.67 6.03
C ALA A 37 18.14 6.60 7.10
N HIS A 38 18.79 6.65 8.27
CA HIS A 38 18.54 5.74 9.39
C HIS A 38 17.47 6.23 10.38
N CYS A 39 17.05 7.49 10.29
CA CYS A 39 16.00 8.02 11.14
C CYS A 39 14.62 7.45 10.73
N SER A 40 13.72 7.33 11.70
CA SER A 40 12.33 6.95 11.45
C SER A 40 11.64 8.02 10.60
N LEU A 41 10.78 7.61 9.66
CA LEU A 41 9.93 8.54 8.91
C LEU A 41 9.04 9.36 9.85
N SER A 42 8.70 8.83 11.02
CA SER A 42 7.91 9.55 12.03
C SER A 42 8.63 10.76 12.62
N ASP A 43 9.96 10.80 12.56
CA ASP A 43 10.78 11.84 13.16
C ASP A 43 11.20 12.90 12.13
N PHE A 44 10.95 12.64 10.83
CA PHE A 44 11.24 13.56 9.74
C PHE A 44 10.60 14.94 9.91
N PRO A 45 9.34 15.10 10.38
CA PRO A 45 8.78 16.43 10.63
C PRO A 45 9.57 17.22 11.66
N SER A 46 10.00 16.58 12.75
CA SER A 46 10.83 17.21 13.78
C SER A 46 12.21 17.57 13.25
N ILE A 47 12.87 16.65 12.53
CA ILE A 47 14.20 16.90 11.92
C ILE A 47 14.13 18.00 10.85
N ALA A 48 13.10 18.00 10.00
CA ALA A 48 12.90 19.04 8.99
C ALA A 48 12.59 20.42 9.58
N SER A 49 12.17 20.49 10.84
CA SER A 49 11.88 21.77 11.50
C SER A 49 13.13 22.47 12.06
N THR A 50 14.25 21.76 12.22
CA THR A 50 15.45 22.31 12.86
C THR A 50 16.35 23.09 11.90
N ASP A 51 16.44 22.68 10.63
CA ASP A 51 17.30 23.34 9.64
C ASP A 51 16.77 23.22 8.20
N ARG A 52 17.13 24.19 7.34
CA ARG A 52 16.73 24.21 5.93
C ARG A 52 17.38 23.09 5.11
N THR A 53 18.61 22.69 5.45
CA THR A 53 19.31 21.57 4.80
C THR A 53 18.60 20.27 5.08
N PHE A 54 18.26 20.00 6.35
CA PHE A 54 17.47 18.82 6.73
C PHE A 54 16.12 18.79 6.03
N ARG A 55 15.42 19.93 6.02
CA ARG A 55 14.14 20.06 5.32
C ARG A 55 14.27 19.79 3.81
N SER A 56 15.33 20.26 3.16
CA SER A 56 15.56 20.01 1.74
C SER A 56 15.84 18.54 1.48
N LEU A 57 16.70 17.93 2.29
CA LEU A 57 17.08 16.52 2.18
C LEU A 57 15.90 15.57 2.39
N ILE A 58 15.03 15.85 3.37
CA ILE A 58 13.80 15.08 3.62
C ILE A 58 12.78 15.20 2.47
N LYS A 59 12.84 16.26 1.69
CA LYS A 59 11.99 16.43 0.49
C LYS A 59 12.59 15.80 -0.75
N ASP A 60 13.85 15.38 -0.68
CA ASP A 60 14.56 14.79 -1.80
C ASP A 60 14.18 13.32 -1.96
N LYS A 61 13.73 12.94 -3.17
CA LYS A 61 13.40 11.55 -3.52
C LYS A 61 14.60 10.62 -3.36
N ASP A 62 15.81 11.12 -3.55
CA ASP A 62 17.03 10.32 -3.52
C ASP A 62 17.37 9.83 -2.12
N LEU A 63 16.93 10.52 -1.06
CA LEU A 63 17.00 10.02 0.32
C LEU A 63 16.22 8.72 0.47
N TYR A 64 15.02 8.64 -0.10
CA TYR A 64 14.15 7.47 0.00
C TYR A 64 14.64 6.33 -0.90
N ARG A 65 15.24 6.65 -2.04
CA ARG A 65 15.95 5.67 -2.86
C ARG A 65 17.15 5.09 -2.13
N LEU A 66 17.93 5.94 -1.46
CA LEU A 66 19.07 5.52 -0.64
C LEU A 66 18.62 4.55 0.46
N ARG A 67 17.49 4.84 1.13
CA ARG A 67 16.91 3.96 2.15
C ARG A 67 16.54 2.58 1.58
N ARG A 68 15.82 2.55 0.45
CA ARG A 68 15.38 1.31 -0.21
C ARG A 68 16.50 0.55 -0.91
N ALA A 69 17.61 1.21 -1.24
CA ALA A 69 18.73 0.59 -1.95
C ALA A 69 19.20 -0.65 -1.21
N LYS A 70 19.56 -1.71 -1.96
CA LYS A 70 19.92 -3.03 -1.41
C LYS A 70 20.99 -2.97 -0.30
N ALA A 71 21.89 -1.99 -0.36
CA ALA A 71 22.94 -1.80 0.63
C ALA A 71 22.39 -1.41 2.03
N LYS A 72 21.28 -0.65 2.10
CA LYS A 72 20.63 -0.27 3.36
C LYS A 72 19.42 -1.16 3.65
N GLY A 73 18.57 -1.41 2.65
CA GLY A 73 17.39 -2.27 2.79
C GLY A 73 16.37 -1.75 3.82
N ILE A 74 16.38 -0.44 4.10
CA ILE A 74 15.50 0.19 5.09
C ILE A 74 14.20 0.54 4.38
N VAL A 75 13.12 -0.16 4.75
CA VAL A 75 11.79 0.09 4.21
C VAL A 75 10.80 0.18 5.37
N GLU A 76 10.37 1.40 5.66
CA GLU A 76 9.32 1.63 6.66
C GLU A 76 7.96 1.56 5.99
N HIS A 77 7.13 0.63 6.46
CA HIS A 77 5.82 0.39 5.88
C HIS A 77 4.74 1.08 6.69
N TRP A 78 3.98 1.95 6.05
CA TRP A 78 2.86 2.65 6.64
C TRP A 78 1.56 2.22 5.97
N ILE A 79 0.52 2.00 6.77
CA ILE A 79 -0.79 1.56 6.31
C ILE A 79 -1.67 2.80 6.15
N TYR A 80 -2.00 3.14 4.91
CA TYR A 80 -2.88 4.25 4.57
C TYR A 80 -4.27 3.70 4.28
N PHE A 81 -5.30 4.28 4.88
CA PHE A 81 -6.67 3.90 4.61
C PHE A 81 -7.62 5.08 4.76
N THR A 82 -8.83 4.91 4.23
CA THR A 82 -9.90 5.90 4.33
C THR A 82 -11.20 5.20 4.75
N GLY A 83 -11.77 5.66 5.86
CA GLY A 83 -13.10 5.25 6.36
C GLY A 83 -14.14 6.38 6.28
N ARG A 84 -13.73 7.57 5.80
CA ARG A 84 -14.58 8.73 5.54
C ARG A 84 -14.14 9.37 4.23
N GLU A 85 -15.10 9.87 3.46
CA GLU A 85 -14.78 10.44 2.14
C GLU A 85 -13.72 11.54 2.22
N MET A 86 -12.73 11.47 1.32
CA MET A 86 -11.61 12.42 1.18
C MET A 86 -10.63 12.49 2.37
N GLU A 87 -10.91 11.78 3.46
CA GLU A 87 -10.07 11.79 4.66
C GLU A 87 -9.29 10.48 4.74
N TRP A 88 -7.98 10.63 4.60
CA TRP A 88 -7.02 9.55 4.69
C TRP A 88 -6.29 9.60 6.03
N GLU A 89 -6.02 8.43 6.56
CA GLU A 89 -5.24 8.25 7.77
C GLU A 89 -4.13 7.26 7.48
N ALA A 90 -3.00 7.44 8.14
CA ALA A 90 -1.87 6.54 8.05
C ALA A 90 -1.50 6.04 9.45
N TYR A 91 -1.19 4.75 9.53
CA TYR A 91 -0.73 4.11 10.75
C TYR A 91 0.62 3.45 10.51
N ASP A 92 1.57 3.75 11.40
CA ASP A 92 2.86 3.10 11.48
C ASP A 92 2.77 1.89 12.45
N PRO A 93 2.81 0.65 11.93
CA PRO A 93 2.73 -0.56 12.74
C PRO A 93 4.00 -0.88 13.54
N ASN A 94 5.13 -0.20 13.27
CA ASN A 94 6.37 -0.42 14.00
C ASN A 94 6.54 0.59 15.14
N GLY A 95 6.26 1.87 14.88
CA GLY A 95 6.33 2.95 15.87
C GLY A 95 5.06 3.17 16.67
N ASP A 96 3.95 2.49 16.32
CA ASP A 96 2.61 2.69 16.88
C ASP A 96 2.15 4.16 16.83
N ARG A 97 2.31 4.78 15.65
CA ARG A 97 2.00 6.20 15.43
C ARG A 97 0.91 6.37 14.39
N TRP A 98 0.07 7.36 14.62
CA TRP A 98 -0.96 7.80 13.70
C TRP A 98 -0.56 9.10 13.03
N LEU A 99 -0.77 9.20 11.72
CA LEU A 99 -0.61 10.42 10.96
C LEU A 99 -1.93 10.73 10.24
N ARG A 100 -2.37 11.98 10.36
CA ARG A 100 -3.47 12.49 9.56
C ARG A 100 -2.93 12.96 8.22
N VAL A 101 -3.45 12.39 7.13
CA VAL A 101 -3.11 12.81 5.78
C VAL A 101 -3.92 14.08 5.46
N PRO A 102 -3.37 15.06 4.72
CA PRO A 102 -4.13 16.25 4.33
C PRO A 102 -5.38 15.83 3.57
N LYS A 103 -6.46 16.60 3.74
CA LYS A 103 -7.72 16.32 3.06
C LYS A 103 -7.52 16.43 1.55
N MET A 104 -8.00 15.43 0.82
CA MET A 104 -8.01 15.48 -0.64
C MET A 104 -8.99 16.56 -1.11
N THR A 105 -8.65 17.28 -2.18
CA THR A 105 -9.55 18.29 -2.76
C THR A 105 -10.87 17.64 -3.15
N LEU A 106 -11.98 18.27 -2.77
CA LEU A 106 -13.32 17.77 -3.07
C LEU A 106 -13.49 17.70 -4.60
N ASN A 107 -13.91 16.54 -5.09
CA ASN A 107 -14.26 16.36 -6.49
C ASN A 107 -15.41 15.35 -6.56
N GLU A 108 -16.48 15.74 -7.27
CA GLU A 108 -17.69 14.95 -7.47
C GLU A 108 -17.41 13.53 -7.99
N CYS A 109 -16.30 13.36 -8.72
CA CYS A 109 -15.80 12.08 -9.23
C CYS A 109 -15.69 11.00 -8.15
N PHE A 110 -15.29 11.38 -6.93
CA PHE A 110 -15.09 10.46 -5.82
C PHE A 110 -16.32 10.35 -4.92
N MET A 111 -17.39 11.12 -5.11
CA MET A 111 -18.61 10.94 -4.32
C MET A 111 -19.50 9.84 -4.94
N CYS A 112 -19.47 9.70 -6.27
CA CYS A 112 -20.47 8.91 -7.00
C CYS A 112 -19.91 7.68 -7.75
N SER A 113 -18.64 7.31 -7.56
CA SER A 113 -18.03 6.18 -8.29
C SER A 113 -17.08 5.32 -7.47
N ASP A 114 -16.87 4.09 -7.95
CA ASP A 114 -15.89 3.14 -7.43
C ASP A 114 -14.48 3.74 -7.49
N LYS A 115 -13.72 3.42 -6.45
CA LYS A 115 -12.41 4.00 -6.14
C LYS A 115 -11.37 2.90 -6.08
N GLU A 116 -10.26 3.10 -6.77
CA GLU A 116 -9.08 2.24 -6.64
C GLU A 116 -7.91 3.04 -6.07
N SER A 117 -7.15 2.45 -5.14
CA SER A 117 -5.93 3.06 -4.62
C SER A 117 -4.72 2.16 -4.86
N LEU A 118 -3.58 2.79 -5.11
CA LEU A 118 -2.31 2.13 -5.40
C LEU A 118 -1.17 2.96 -4.82
N SER A 119 -0.12 2.30 -4.34
CA SER A 119 1.11 2.97 -3.89
C SER A 119 2.20 2.79 -4.93
N VAL A 120 3.07 3.78 -5.09
CA VAL A 120 4.23 3.69 -5.97
C VAL A 120 5.35 4.58 -5.40
N GLY A 121 6.42 3.94 -4.91
CA GLY A 121 7.49 4.59 -4.18
C GLY A 121 6.96 5.47 -3.04
N THR A 122 7.14 6.78 -3.19
CA THR A 122 6.75 7.83 -2.22
C THR A 122 5.38 8.46 -2.52
N GLU A 123 4.61 7.90 -3.45
CA GLU A 123 3.30 8.40 -3.85
C GLU A 123 2.18 7.39 -3.60
N LEU A 124 1.02 7.91 -3.19
CA LEU A 124 -0.26 7.19 -3.19
C LEU A 124 -1.11 7.75 -4.33
N LEU A 125 -1.56 6.89 -5.23
CA LEU A 125 -2.44 7.19 -6.35
C LEU A 125 -3.87 6.78 -6.03
N MET A 126 -4.81 7.67 -6.34
CA MET A 126 -6.24 7.49 -6.13
C MET A 126 -6.98 7.72 -7.45
N PHE A 127 -7.60 6.67 -7.98
CA PHE A 127 -8.30 6.65 -9.27
C PHE A 127 -9.82 6.78 -9.07
N GLY A 128 -10.47 7.60 -9.89
CA GLY A 128 -11.92 7.73 -9.93
C GLY A 128 -12.44 8.07 -11.33
N LYS A 129 -13.75 7.91 -11.55
CA LYS A 129 -14.41 8.24 -12.82
C LYS A 129 -14.65 9.75 -12.92
N GLN A 130 -14.29 10.37 -14.05
CA GLN A 130 -14.74 11.74 -14.33
C GLN A 130 -16.21 11.75 -14.77
N MET A 131 -17.09 12.42 -14.01
CA MET A 131 -18.54 12.36 -14.25
C MET A 131 -18.96 13.11 -15.53
N ASN A 132 -18.38 14.28 -15.79
CA ASN A 132 -18.78 15.17 -16.88
C ASN A 132 -18.00 14.97 -18.18
N THR A 133 -17.13 13.96 -18.25
CA THR A 133 -16.31 13.69 -19.44
C THR A 133 -16.35 12.19 -19.74
N PRO A 134 -16.99 11.77 -20.84
CA PRO A 134 -17.01 10.37 -21.24
C PRO A 134 -15.59 9.83 -21.39
N ARG A 135 -15.37 8.56 -21.04
CA ARG A 135 -14.07 7.88 -21.17
C ARG A 135 -12.92 8.64 -20.53
N SER A 136 -13.14 9.22 -19.35
CA SER A 136 -12.11 9.95 -18.61
C SER A 136 -12.05 9.48 -17.17
N ASN A 137 -10.83 9.47 -16.63
CA ASN A 137 -10.56 9.18 -15.23
C ASN A 137 -9.82 10.36 -14.59
N VAL A 138 -10.03 10.52 -13.28
CA VAL A 138 -9.25 11.43 -12.45
C VAL A 138 -8.27 10.61 -11.64
N ILE A 139 -7.04 11.08 -11.57
CA ILE A 139 -6.03 10.53 -10.67
C ILE A 139 -5.59 11.66 -9.76
N TYR A 140 -5.78 11.47 -8.45
CA TYR A 140 -5.11 12.29 -7.45
C TYR A 140 -3.91 11.54 -6.88
N LYS A 141 -2.84 12.27 -6.63
CA LYS A 141 -1.62 11.73 -6.03
C LYS A 141 -1.28 12.46 -4.75
N TYR A 142 -1.06 11.70 -3.68
CA TYR A 142 -0.49 12.20 -2.44
C TYR A 142 1.00 11.87 -2.40
N SER A 143 1.84 12.87 -2.16
CA SER A 143 3.28 12.68 -2.00
C SER A 143 3.66 12.81 -0.53
N VAL A 144 4.41 11.84 -0.01
CA VAL A 144 4.98 11.94 1.35
C VAL A 144 6.07 13.01 1.45
N LEU A 145 6.70 13.36 0.32
CA LEU A 145 7.76 14.36 0.25
C LEU A 145 7.22 15.78 0.48
N THR A 146 6.09 16.08 -0.17
CA THR A 146 5.47 17.41 -0.08
C THR A 146 4.37 17.48 0.96
N HIS A 147 3.91 16.33 1.48
CA HIS A 147 2.75 16.20 2.34
C HIS A 147 1.54 16.92 1.75
N ALA A 148 1.26 16.67 0.46
CA ALA A 148 0.19 17.33 -0.27
C ALA A 148 -0.41 16.44 -1.36
N TRP A 149 -1.67 16.70 -1.68
CA TRP A 149 -2.36 16.13 -2.84
C TRP A 149 -2.15 17.01 -4.07
N THR A 150 -1.94 16.38 -5.23
CA THR A 150 -1.86 17.05 -6.53
C THR A 150 -2.58 16.21 -7.59
N SER A 151 -2.83 16.81 -8.76
CA SER A 151 -3.37 16.06 -9.91
C SER A 151 -2.28 15.15 -10.48
N GLY A 152 -2.63 13.89 -10.70
CA GLY A 152 -1.81 12.92 -11.42
C GLY A 152 -2.10 12.93 -12.92
N LYS A 153 -1.22 12.30 -13.71
CA LYS A 153 -1.43 12.10 -15.13
C LYS A 153 -2.45 10.99 -15.38
N GLN A 154 -3.33 11.20 -16.35
CA GLN A 154 -4.34 10.24 -16.76
C GLN A 154 -3.71 8.99 -17.39
N MET A 155 -4.43 7.86 -17.31
CA MET A 155 -4.07 6.64 -18.03
C MET A 155 -4.31 6.82 -19.53
N ASN A 156 -3.58 6.08 -20.36
CA ASN A 156 -3.81 6.08 -21.80
C ASN A 156 -5.18 5.48 -22.14
N THR A 157 -5.60 4.45 -21.40
CA THR A 157 -6.95 3.87 -21.47
C THR A 157 -7.64 4.00 -20.10
N PRO A 158 -8.54 4.99 -19.94
CA PRO A 158 -9.33 5.17 -18.72
C PRO A 158 -10.19 3.95 -18.40
N ARG A 159 -10.06 3.43 -17.18
CA ARG A 159 -10.59 2.13 -16.76
C ARG A 159 -11.01 2.12 -15.29
N CYS A 160 -11.96 1.26 -14.94
CA CYS A 160 -12.25 0.83 -13.56
C CYS A 160 -12.18 -0.69 -13.43
N LEU A 161 -12.27 -1.20 -12.21
CA LEU A 161 -12.30 -2.64 -11.91
C LEU A 161 -11.08 -3.42 -12.43
N PHE A 162 -9.94 -2.74 -12.60
CA PHE A 162 -8.69 -3.32 -13.06
C PHE A 162 -7.91 -3.95 -11.90
N GLY A 163 -6.99 -4.84 -12.24
CA GLY A 163 -5.98 -5.32 -11.29
C GLY A 163 -4.81 -4.34 -11.26
N SER A 164 -4.29 -4.05 -10.07
CA SER A 164 -3.14 -3.17 -9.88
C SER A 164 -2.18 -3.68 -8.81
N ALA A 165 -0.89 -3.44 -8.99
CA ALA A 165 0.15 -3.69 -7.99
C ALA A 165 1.39 -2.84 -8.30
N SER A 166 2.28 -2.71 -7.31
CA SER A 166 3.52 -1.95 -7.43
C SER A 166 4.75 -2.73 -6.98
N LEU A 167 5.88 -2.33 -7.54
CA LEU A 167 7.21 -2.82 -7.21
C LEU A 167 8.16 -1.62 -7.17
N GLY A 168 8.46 -1.15 -5.96
CA GLY A 168 9.27 0.05 -5.76
C GLY A 168 8.62 1.28 -6.40
N GLU A 169 9.34 1.91 -7.33
CA GLU A 169 8.93 3.15 -8.03
C GLU A 169 8.14 2.90 -9.32
N VAL A 170 7.71 1.66 -9.53
CA VAL A 170 6.92 1.25 -10.70
C VAL A 170 5.59 0.67 -10.24
N ALA A 171 4.52 1.06 -10.93
CA ALA A 171 3.17 0.53 -10.75
C ALA A 171 2.66 -0.05 -12.06
N VAL A 172 1.87 -1.12 -12.01
CA VAL A 172 1.28 -1.75 -13.19
C VAL A 172 -0.22 -1.90 -12.98
N VAL A 173 -0.99 -1.57 -14.01
CA VAL A 173 -2.43 -1.79 -14.08
C VAL A 173 -2.76 -2.68 -15.27
N ALA A 174 -3.70 -3.59 -15.12
CA ALA A 174 -4.10 -4.50 -16.20
C ALA A 174 -5.59 -4.83 -16.15
N GLY A 175 -6.18 -4.94 -17.34
CA GLY A 175 -7.59 -5.25 -17.52
C GLY A 175 -8.50 -4.13 -17.04
N GLY A 176 -9.62 -4.50 -16.42
CA GLY A 176 -10.70 -3.60 -16.06
C GLY A 176 -11.72 -3.43 -17.18
N CYS A 177 -12.54 -2.39 -17.09
CA CYS A 177 -13.46 -2.00 -18.14
C CYS A 177 -13.47 -0.48 -18.35
N GLU A 178 -13.74 -0.06 -19.59
CA GLU A 178 -13.85 1.36 -19.94
C GLU A 178 -15.05 2.04 -19.28
N TYR A 179 -14.96 3.35 -19.08
CA TYR A 179 -16.04 4.19 -18.53
C TYR A 179 -17.13 4.56 -19.55
N ASP A 180 -17.34 3.75 -20.59
CA ASP A 180 -18.36 4.00 -21.61
C ASP A 180 -19.66 3.22 -21.36
N ARG A 181 -20.67 3.44 -22.22
CA ARG A 181 -21.99 2.80 -22.07
C ARG A 181 -21.94 1.27 -22.26
N CYS A 182 -20.95 0.77 -22.99
CA CYS A 182 -20.81 -0.66 -23.29
C CYS A 182 -19.99 -1.38 -22.21
N GLY A 183 -19.18 -0.66 -21.45
CA GLY A 183 -18.36 -1.21 -20.37
C GLY A 183 -17.38 -2.27 -20.88
N LYS A 184 -16.75 -2.00 -22.04
CA LYS A 184 -15.87 -2.95 -22.72
C LYS A 184 -14.81 -3.48 -21.76
N ILE A 185 -14.71 -4.80 -21.65
CA ILE A 185 -13.70 -5.45 -20.81
C ILE A 185 -12.37 -5.41 -21.53
N LEU A 186 -11.33 -4.99 -20.82
CA LEU A 186 -10.01 -4.73 -21.37
C LEU A 186 -9.07 -5.91 -21.16
N ASN A 187 -8.18 -6.13 -22.12
CA ASN A 187 -6.96 -6.93 -21.96
C ASN A 187 -5.68 -6.07 -21.95
N SER A 188 -5.80 -4.76 -22.19
CA SER A 188 -4.66 -3.85 -22.18
C SER A 188 -4.07 -3.70 -20.78
N ALA A 189 -2.79 -3.38 -20.73
CA ALA A 189 -2.07 -3.09 -19.50
C ALA A 189 -1.16 -1.87 -19.67
N GLU A 190 -0.90 -1.17 -18.57
CA GLU A 190 -0.08 0.04 -18.55
C GLU A 190 0.84 0.03 -17.33
N ILE A 191 2.04 0.59 -17.50
CA ILE A 191 3.02 0.79 -16.44
C ILE A 191 3.14 2.29 -16.14
N TYR A 192 3.04 2.64 -14.86
CA TYR A 192 3.37 3.97 -14.35
C TYR A 192 4.79 3.98 -13.79
N SER A 193 5.57 4.97 -14.20
CA SER A 193 6.90 5.25 -13.65
C SER A 193 6.82 6.49 -12.76
N LEU A 194 7.22 6.37 -11.49
CA LEU A 194 7.31 7.52 -10.59
C LEU A 194 8.33 8.56 -11.09
N GLU A 195 9.39 8.13 -11.78
CA GLU A 195 10.46 9.03 -12.23
C GLU A 195 9.97 10.02 -13.27
N SER A 196 9.19 9.55 -14.24
CA SER A 196 8.63 10.41 -15.29
C SER A 196 7.24 10.95 -14.94
N GLY A 197 6.51 10.29 -14.02
CA GLY A 197 5.11 10.60 -13.76
C GLY A 197 4.18 10.18 -14.90
N GLU A 198 4.61 9.23 -15.73
CA GLU A 198 3.98 8.88 -17.01
C GLU A 198 3.45 7.44 -17.01
N TRP A 199 2.32 7.25 -17.71
CA TRP A 199 1.78 5.94 -18.03
C TRP A 199 2.23 5.49 -19.41
N THR A 200 2.82 4.31 -19.50
CA THR A 200 3.26 3.70 -20.76
C THR A 200 2.48 2.41 -21.02
N ALA A 201 1.86 2.30 -22.18
CA ALA A 201 1.21 1.06 -22.60
C ALA A 201 2.24 -0.07 -22.76
N ILE A 202 1.88 -1.26 -22.28
CA ILE A 202 2.66 -2.48 -22.47
C ILE A 202 1.85 -3.52 -23.24
N THR A 203 2.50 -4.63 -23.59
CA THR A 203 1.87 -5.78 -24.24
C THR A 203 0.54 -6.14 -23.55
N SER A 204 -0.51 -6.38 -24.33
CA SER A 204 -1.81 -6.78 -23.80
C SER A 204 -1.78 -8.22 -23.29
N MET A 205 -2.63 -8.51 -22.30
CA MET A 205 -2.91 -9.86 -21.81
C MET A 205 -3.56 -10.73 -22.90
N ASN A 206 -3.45 -12.05 -22.72
CA ASN A 206 -4.09 -13.03 -23.61
C ASN A 206 -5.61 -13.03 -23.46
N LYS A 207 -6.13 -12.74 -22.25
CA LYS A 207 -7.57 -12.68 -21.99
C LYS A 207 -7.95 -11.34 -21.37
N ALA A 208 -9.01 -10.74 -21.92
CA ALA A 208 -9.66 -9.59 -21.30
C ALA A 208 -10.28 -10.00 -19.97
N ARG A 209 -10.14 -9.14 -18.94
CA ARG A 209 -10.67 -9.41 -17.60
C ARG A 209 -10.95 -8.13 -16.83
N LYS A 210 -12.07 -8.09 -16.10
CA LYS A 210 -12.38 -7.06 -15.08
C LYS A 210 -12.61 -7.72 -13.72
N MET A 211 -12.68 -6.93 -12.66
CA MET A 211 -12.81 -7.44 -11.28
C MET A 211 -11.73 -8.47 -10.92
N CYS A 212 -10.54 -8.32 -11.50
CA CYS A 212 -9.39 -9.18 -11.26
C CYS A 212 -8.51 -8.58 -10.15
N SER A 213 -7.60 -9.40 -9.66
CA SER A 213 -6.64 -9.01 -8.64
C SER A 213 -5.22 -9.15 -9.16
N SER A 214 -4.32 -8.29 -8.71
CA SER A 214 -2.94 -8.30 -9.17
C SER A 214 -1.96 -8.17 -8.03
N VAL A 215 -0.77 -8.74 -8.24
CA VAL A 215 0.34 -8.70 -7.27
C VAL A 215 1.67 -8.70 -8.01
N PHE A 216 2.70 -8.20 -7.35
CA PHE A 216 4.07 -8.53 -7.71
C PHE A 216 4.55 -9.71 -6.86
N MET A 217 5.15 -10.70 -7.52
CA MET A 217 5.71 -11.91 -6.91
C MET A 217 6.86 -12.39 -7.78
N ASP A 218 7.98 -12.80 -7.19
CA ASP A 218 9.17 -13.27 -7.94
C ASP A 218 9.65 -12.24 -9.00
N GLY A 219 9.48 -10.95 -8.71
CA GLY A 219 9.81 -9.85 -9.63
C GLY A 219 8.94 -9.76 -10.90
N SER A 220 7.85 -10.53 -10.98
CA SER A 220 6.91 -10.52 -12.11
C SER A 220 5.53 -10.03 -11.66
N PHE A 221 4.75 -9.49 -12.61
CA PHE A 221 3.40 -8.98 -12.33
C PHE A 221 2.35 -10.03 -12.67
N TYR A 222 1.57 -10.44 -11.67
CA TYR A 222 0.53 -11.45 -11.81
C TYR A 222 -0.84 -10.79 -11.85
N VAL A 223 -1.73 -11.31 -12.68
CA VAL A 223 -3.15 -10.97 -12.71
C VAL A 223 -3.96 -12.25 -12.56
N ILE A 224 -4.88 -12.26 -11.59
CA ILE A 224 -5.53 -13.48 -11.11
C ILE A 224 -7.04 -13.31 -11.25
N GLY A 225 -7.66 -14.27 -11.95
CA GLY A 225 -9.11 -14.36 -12.07
C GLY A 225 -9.78 -13.15 -12.71
N GLY A 226 -10.93 -12.77 -12.17
CA GLY A 226 -11.82 -11.75 -12.72
C GLY A 226 -12.85 -12.33 -13.69
N ILE A 227 -13.63 -11.46 -14.32
CA ILE A 227 -14.69 -11.81 -15.25
C ILE A 227 -14.22 -11.49 -16.67
N GLY A 228 -14.30 -12.48 -17.57
CA GLY A 228 -13.91 -12.36 -18.96
C GLY A 228 -14.96 -11.70 -19.86
N GLU A 229 -14.59 -11.47 -21.12
CA GLU A 229 -15.53 -10.96 -22.13
C GLU A 229 -16.61 -12.00 -22.49
N GLY A 230 -17.84 -11.54 -22.73
CA GLY A 230 -18.95 -12.39 -23.20
C GLY A 230 -19.50 -13.39 -22.17
N SER A 231 -19.02 -13.37 -20.92
CA SER A 231 -19.45 -14.30 -19.88
C SER A 231 -19.51 -13.60 -18.52
N SER A 232 -20.50 -13.95 -17.70
CA SER A 232 -20.52 -13.56 -16.29
C SER A 232 -19.70 -14.50 -15.41
N LYS A 233 -19.15 -15.59 -15.95
CA LYS A 233 -18.40 -16.60 -15.18
C LYS A 233 -17.01 -16.08 -14.81
N MET A 234 -16.59 -16.42 -13.59
CA MET A 234 -15.24 -16.15 -13.10
C MET A 234 -14.19 -16.92 -13.92
N LEU A 235 -13.12 -16.24 -14.30
CA LEU A 235 -11.94 -16.83 -14.91
C LEU A 235 -11.19 -17.62 -13.85
N MET A 236 -10.96 -18.90 -14.11
CA MET A 236 -10.18 -19.76 -13.21
C MET A 236 -8.67 -19.68 -13.45
N CYS A 237 -8.23 -18.86 -14.42
CA CYS A 237 -6.83 -18.70 -14.80
C CYS A 237 -6.24 -17.39 -14.30
N GLY A 238 -4.93 -17.39 -14.10
CA GLY A 238 -4.12 -16.20 -13.96
C GLY A 238 -3.25 -15.97 -15.19
N GLU A 239 -2.58 -14.83 -15.25
CA GLU A 239 -1.54 -14.52 -16.23
C GLU A 239 -0.38 -13.85 -15.51
N VAL A 240 0.85 -14.10 -15.97
CA VAL A 240 2.07 -13.48 -15.45
C VAL A 240 2.75 -12.68 -16.55
N TYR A 241 3.10 -11.44 -16.25
CA TYR A 241 3.90 -10.56 -17.08
C TYR A 241 5.34 -10.54 -16.60
N ASP A 242 6.25 -10.99 -17.47
CA ASP A 242 7.68 -10.87 -17.26
C ASP A 242 8.12 -9.47 -17.75
N LEU A 243 8.55 -8.61 -16.82
CA LEU A 243 8.94 -7.23 -17.14
C LEU A 243 10.18 -7.15 -18.05
N LYS A 244 11.06 -8.16 -18.01
CA LYS A 244 12.29 -8.19 -18.83
C LYS A 244 11.98 -8.66 -20.24
N LYS A 245 11.21 -9.74 -20.38
CA LYS A 245 10.80 -10.30 -21.68
C LYS A 245 9.68 -9.52 -22.34
N LYS A 246 8.93 -8.74 -21.55
CA LYS A 246 7.74 -7.97 -21.98
C LYS A 246 6.64 -8.86 -22.55
N THR A 247 6.48 -10.06 -22.00
CA THR A 247 5.53 -11.08 -22.48
C THR A 247 4.62 -11.56 -21.36
N TRP A 248 3.37 -11.86 -21.73
CA TRP A 248 2.39 -12.51 -20.86
C TRP A 248 2.40 -14.02 -21.04
N THR A 249 2.36 -14.76 -19.94
CA THR A 249 2.20 -16.21 -19.92
C THR A 249 0.93 -16.58 -19.16
N LEU A 250 0.10 -17.44 -19.74
CA LEU A 250 -1.14 -17.92 -19.12
C LEU A 250 -0.84 -18.98 -18.06
N ILE A 251 -1.48 -18.86 -16.89
CA ILE A 251 -1.48 -19.85 -15.81
C ILE A 251 -2.90 -20.46 -15.74
N PRO A 252 -3.12 -21.62 -16.39
CA PRO A 252 -4.43 -22.25 -16.37
C PRO A 252 -4.81 -22.72 -14.96
N ASN A 253 -6.11 -22.75 -14.64
CA ASN A 253 -6.65 -23.37 -13.42
C ASN A 253 -6.09 -22.86 -12.08
N MET A 254 -5.47 -21.67 -12.06
CA MET A 254 -4.91 -21.04 -10.87
C MET A 254 -5.88 -20.90 -9.69
N LEU A 255 -7.19 -20.78 -9.92
CA LEU A 255 -8.20 -20.63 -8.86
C LEU A 255 -8.99 -21.92 -8.55
N GLN A 256 -8.65 -23.08 -9.14
CA GLN A 256 -9.37 -24.30 -8.83
C GLN A 256 -9.18 -24.67 -7.36
N GLN A 257 -10.30 -24.81 -6.63
CA GLN A 257 -10.28 -25.36 -5.28
C GLN A 257 -9.81 -26.81 -5.36
N GLY A 258 -8.84 -27.18 -4.52
CA GLY A 258 -8.28 -28.53 -4.50
C GLY A 258 -9.37 -29.59 -4.54
N SER A 259 -9.28 -30.48 -5.52
CA SER A 259 -10.09 -31.67 -5.67
C SER A 259 -9.92 -32.57 -4.44
N ASN A 260 -10.79 -32.40 -3.44
CA ASN A 260 -11.08 -33.41 -2.41
C ASN A 260 -12.55 -33.24 -2.03
N GLY A 261 -13.41 -33.93 -2.77
CA GLY A 261 -14.85 -33.95 -2.61
C GLY A 261 -15.51 -34.40 -3.90
N GLY A 262 -15.56 -35.72 -4.14
CA GLY A 262 -16.38 -36.29 -5.19
C GLY A 262 -17.85 -35.92 -4.96
N GLY A 263 -18.46 -35.32 -5.97
CA GLY A 263 -19.85 -34.92 -5.95
C GLY A 263 -20.11 -33.95 -7.10
N ASP A 264 -20.76 -34.43 -8.15
CA ASP A 264 -21.32 -33.64 -9.23
C ASP A 264 -22.30 -32.60 -8.67
N GLN A 265 -21.75 -31.45 -8.31
CA GLN A 265 -22.41 -30.16 -8.20
C GLN A 265 -21.32 -29.14 -7.90
N ALA A 266 -20.65 -28.67 -8.96
CA ALA A 266 -19.99 -27.37 -8.90
C ALA A 266 -21.09 -26.37 -8.53
N LYS A 267 -21.19 -26.00 -7.25
CA LYS A 267 -22.06 -24.90 -6.82
C LYS A 267 -21.63 -23.70 -7.64
N GLU A 268 -22.50 -23.33 -8.58
CA GLU A 268 -22.36 -22.16 -9.42
C GLU A 268 -22.12 -20.96 -8.51
N VAL A 269 -20.89 -20.45 -8.50
CA VAL A 269 -20.64 -19.14 -7.90
C VAL A 269 -21.22 -18.14 -8.88
N SER A 270 -22.50 -17.83 -8.70
CA SER A 270 -23.15 -16.71 -9.36
C SER A 270 -22.40 -15.43 -8.97
N SER A 271 -21.82 -14.78 -9.97
CA SER A 271 -20.93 -13.61 -9.86
C SER A 271 -21.63 -12.31 -9.41
N GLY A 272 -22.52 -12.38 -8.42
CA GLY A 272 -23.46 -11.29 -8.11
C GLY A 272 -23.19 -10.48 -6.84
N SER A 273 -22.31 -10.87 -5.92
CA SER A 273 -22.25 -10.16 -4.61
C SER A 273 -20.91 -10.16 -3.87
N GLY A 274 -19.90 -10.91 -4.32
CA GLY A 274 -18.60 -11.02 -3.62
C GLY A 274 -17.60 -9.94 -4.01
N ALA A 275 -16.74 -9.52 -3.07
CA ALA A 275 -15.56 -8.71 -3.37
C ALA A 275 -14.59 -9.45 -4.33
N ARG A 276 -13.71 -8.71 -5.00
CA ARG A 276 -12.65 -9.31 -5.83
C ARG A 276 -11.76 -10.23 -4.98
N PRO A 277 -11.05 -11.21 -5.57
CA PRO A 277 -10.11 -12.04 -4.82
C PRO A 277 -9.12 -11.15 -4.03
N VAL A 278 -9.22 -11.11 -2.71
CA VAL A 278 -8.36 -10.21 -1.93
C VAL A 278 -7.04 -10.92 -1.65
N VAL A 279 -5.97 -10.48 -2.31
CA VAL A 279 -4.67 -11.16 -2.32
C VAL A 279 -3.57 -10.26 -1.77
N ALA A 280 -2.55 -10.88 -1.20
CA ALA A 280 -1.35 -10.22 -0.70
C ALA A 280 -0.12 -11.11 -0.92
N VAL A 281 1.05 -10.49 -1.13
CA VAL A 281 2.32 -11.21 -1.26
C VAL A 281 3.26 -10.82 -0.13
N VAL A 282 3.71 -11.81 0.63
CA VAL A 282 4.68 -11.63 1.73
C VAL A 282 5.85 -12.57 1.47
N LYS A 283 7.07 -12.03 1.36
CA LYS A 283 8.29 -12.79 1.06
C LYS A 283 8.14 -13.68 -0.18
N ASP A 284 7.64 -13.08 -1.26
CA ASP A 284 7.32 -13.75 -2.54
C ASP A 284 6.30 -14.89 -2.42
N GLU A 285 5.61 -15.04 -1.29
CA GLU A 285 4.55 -16.03 -1.14
C GLU A 285 3.19 -15.37 -1.29
N LEU A 286 2.35 -15.94 -2.14
CA LEU A 286 1.03 -15.41 -2.44
C LEU A 286 -0.02 -16.00 -1.50
N TYR A 287 -0.77 -15.11 -0.86
CA TYR A 287 -1.88 -15.41 0.03
C TYR A 287 -3.18 -14.81 -0.50
N ALA A 288 -4.29 -15.50 -0.25
CA ALA A 288 -5.63 -15.02 -0.52
C ALA A 288 -6.46 -15.07 0.77
N ALA A 289 -7.24 -14.04 1.00
CA ALA A 289 -8.30 -14.02 1.99
C ALA A 289 -9.58 -14.56 1.36
N ASP A 290 -9.93 -15.81 1.69
CA ASP A 290 -11.19 -16.44 1.34
C ASP A 290 -12.25 -16.02 2.36
N TYR A 291 -12.91 -14.89 2.10
CA TYR A 291 -13.93 -14.34 2.99
C TYR A 291 -15.20 -15.21 3.06
N ALA A 292 -15.44 -16.07 2.06
CA ALA A 292 -16.61 -16.94 2.04
C ALA A 292 -16.43 -18.11 3.02
N GLN A 293 -15.20 -18.63 3.13
CA GLN A 293 -14.86 -19.67 4.10
C GLN A 293 -14.26 -19.13 5.41
N GLN A 294 -13.98 -17.82 5.49
CA GLN A 294 -13.26 -17.18 6.61
C GLN A 294 -11.83 -17.73 6.80
N GLU A 295 -11.15 -18.00 5.69
CA GLU A 295 -9.84 -18.66 5.67
C GLU A 295 -8.76 -17.83 4.96
N VAL A 296 -7.51 -18.08 5.32
CA VAL A 296 -6.36 -17.65 4.53
C VAL A 296 -5.79 -18.84 3.80
N ARG A 297 -5.59 -18.69 2.49
CA ARG A 297 -5.01 -19.72 1.63
C ARG A 297 -3.67 -19.24 1.08
N LYS A 298 -2.68 -20.11 1.03
CA LYS A 298 -1.38 -19.90 0.39
C LYS A 298 -1.34 -20.63 -0.95
N TYR A 299 -0.85 -19.96 -1.99
CA TYR A 299 -0.69 -20.54 -3.31
C TYR A 299 0.64 -21.29 -3.42
N ASP A 300 0.58 -22.58 -3.76
CA ASP A 300 1.74 -23.39 -4.14
C ASP A 300 1.97 -23.24 -5.65
N LYS A 301 2.99 -22.45 -6.00
CA LYS A 301 3.33 -22.12 -7.40
C LYS A 301 3.71 -23.34 -8.22
N ARG A 302 4.39 -24.32 -7.59
CA ARG A 302 4.91 -25.52 -8.28
C ARG A 302 3.77 -26.48 -8.62
N ARG A 303 2.82 -26.62 -7.69
CA ARG A 303 1.68 -27.52 -7.83
C ARG A 303 0.45 -26.85 -8.43
N ASN A 304 0.44 -25.51 -8.54
CA ASN A 304 -0.69 -24.71 -9.00
C ASN A 304 -1.97 -24.97 -8.18
N VAL A 305 -1.84 -24.94 -6.84
CA VAL A 305 -2.95 -25.21 -5.90
C VAL A 305 -2.97 -24.24 -4.74
N TRP A 306 -4.14 -23.99 -4.17
CA TRP A 306 -4.33 -23.18 -2.97
C TRP A 306 -4.57 -24.01 -1.72
N ASN A 307 -3.64 -23.94 -0.77
CA ASN A 307 -3.70 -24.67 0.49
C ASN A 307 -4.16 -23.75 1.63
N LYS A 308 -5.06 -24.20 2.49
CA LYS A 308 -5.43 -23.48 3.72
C LYS A 308 -4.21 -23.38 4.64
N VAL A 309 -3.96 -22.20 5.21
CA VAL A 309 -2.86 -21.96 6.18
C VAL A 309 -3.33 -21.38 7.51
N GLY A 310 -4.59 -20.98 7.61
CA GLY A 310 -5.18 -20.47 8.84
C GLY A 310 -6.56 -19.88 8.60
N ASN A 311 -7.17 -19.38 9.66
CA ASN A 311 -8.41 -18.63 9.56
C ASN A 311 -8.09 -17.13 9.49
N LEU A 312 -9.03 -16.37 8.95
CA LEU A 312 -9.02 -14.91 9.07
C LEU A 312 -9.38 -14.49 10.51
N PRO A 313 -9.11 -13.24 10.94
CA PRO A 313 -9.54 -12.75 12.24
C PRO A 313 -11.07 -12.88 12.39
N GLU A 314 -11.52 -13.44 13.51
CA GLU A 314 -12.93 -13.78 13.80
C GLU A 314 -13.84 -12.54 13.83
N ARG A 315 -14.84 -12.45 12.94
CA ARG A 315 -15.69 -11.24 12.78
C ARG A 315 -17.10 -11.52 12.22
N ASP A 316 -18.10 -10.90 12.85
CA ASP A 316 -19.54 -11.15 12.60
C ASP A 316 -20.15 -10.50 11.34
N SER A 317 -19.46 -9.58 10.66
CA SER A 317 -20.09 -8.92 9.50
C SER A 317 -19.08 -8.38 8.50
N TRP A 318 -18.54 -9.26 7.67
CA TRP A 318 -18.02 -8.84 6.38
C TRP A 318 -19.14 -8.98 5.36
N MET A 319 -19.54 -7.89 4.73
CA MET A 319 -20.56 -7.90 3.69
C MET A 319 -19.95 -8.59 2.45
N ASN A 320 -19.85 -9.92 2.43
CA ASN A 320 -19.26 -10.68 1.32
C ASN A 320 -17.84 -10.19 0.90
N GLY A 321 -17.01 -9.81 1.89
CA GLY A 321 -15.66 -9.28 1.67
C GLY A 321 -15.57 -7.76 1.47
N TRP A 322 -16.69 -7.05 1.32
CA TRP A 322 -16.69 -5.58 1.24
C TRP A 322 -16.31 -4.95 2.58
N GLY A 323 -15.50 -3.89 2.52
CA GLY A 323 -15.02 -3.16 3.69
C GLY A 323 -13.87 -3.81 4.45
N MET A 324 -13.27 -4.85 3.87
CA MET A 324 -12.02 -5.46 4.33
C MET A 324 -10.90 -5.18 3.31
N ALA A 325 -9.75 -4.76 3.81
CA ALA A 325 -8.50 -4.75 3.07
C ALA A 325 -7.58 -5.84 3.59
N PHE A 326 -7.08 -6.69 2.69
CA PHE A 326 -6.04 -7.67 2.98
C PHE A 326 -4.79 -7.27 2.18
N ARG A 327 -3.72 -6.91 2.91
CA ARG A 327 -2.51 -6.30 2.34
C ARG A 327 -1.26 -6.92 2.96
N ALA A 328 -0.15 -6.81 2.23
CA ALA A 328 1.18 -7.07 2.79
C ALA A 328 1.73 -5.78 3.42
N CYS A 329 2.40 -5.92 4.55
CA CYS A 329 3.09 -4.84 5.24
C CYS A 329 4.43 -5.35 5.78
N GLY A 330 5.49 -5.15 4.99
CA GLY A 330 6.79 -5.78 5.24
C GLY A 330 6.67 -7.30 5.25
N ASP A 331 6.98 -7.90 6.39
CA ASP A 331 6.92 -9.35 6.61
C ASP A 331 5.56 -9.86 7.14
N LYS A 332 4.56 -8.98 7.21
CA LYS A 332 3.24 -9.27 7.81
C LYS A 332 2.15 -9.30 6.77
N LEU A 333 1.18 -10.19 6.97
CA LEU A 333 -0.16 -10.05 6.42
C LEU A 333 -0.95 -9.12 7.33
N VAL A 334 -1.68 -8.19 6.73
CA VAL A 334 -2.50 -7.20 7.43
C VAL A 334 -3.93 -7.27 6.96
N VAL A 335 -4.87 -7.28 7.91
CA VAL A 335 -6.31 -7.14 7.68
C VAL A 335 -6.77 -5.84 8.31
N VAL A 336 -7.27 -4.92 7.50
CA VAL A 336 -7.91 -3.67 7.95
C VAL A 336 -9.40 -3.75 7.64
N GLY A 337 -10.25 -3.58 8.65
CA GLY A 337 -11.69 -3.64 8.45
C GLY A 337 -12.47 -3.40 9.74
N ILE A 338 -13.80 -3.46 9.67
CA ILE A 338 -14.68 -3.28 10.83
C ILE A 338 -14.37 -4.36 11.88
N GLY A 339 -14.13 -3.96 13.13
CA GLY A 339 -13.93 -4.83 14.30
C GLY A 339 -15.20 -5.56 14.75
N PRO A 340 -15.11 -6.49 15.71
CA PRO A 340 -16.27 -7.21 16.24
C PRO A 340 -17.31 -6.25 16.84
N ARG A 341 -18.59 -6.61 16.79
CA ARG A 341 -19.68 -5.79 17.34
C ARG A 341 -19.66 -5.85 18.87
N GLY A 342 -18.94 -4.93 19.51
CA GLY A 342 -19.10 -4.64 20.95
C GLY A 342 -20.36 -3.80 21.25
N VAL A 343 -20.67 -3.61 22.54
CA VAL A 343 -21.78 -2.76 23.05
C VAL A 343 -21.52 -1.25 22.81
N GLY A 344 -20.65 -0.88 21.88
CA GLY A 344 -20.17 0.48 21.62
C GLY A 344 -20.22 0.92 20.16
N ARG A 345 -19.58 2.06 19.85
CA ARG A 345 -19.46 2.56 18.47
C ARG A 345 -18.64 1.59 17.62
N ARG A 346 -18.97 1.47 16.33
CA ARG A 346 -18.19 0.68 15.35
C ARG A 346 -16.73 1.15 15.36
N THR A 347 -15.81 0.20 15.28
CA THR A 347 -14.36 0.46 15.19
C THR A 347 -13.81 -0.11 13.90
N ILE A 348 -12.81 0.57 13.32
CA ILE A 348 -11.90 -0.03 12.36
C ILE A 348 -10.74 -0.60 13.16
N GLU A 349 -10.34 -1.83 12.85
CA GLU A 349 -9.23 -2.52 13.48
C GLU A 349 -8.22 -2.96 12.43
N ILE A 350 -6.95 -2.82 12.78
CA ILE A 350 -5.80 -3.26 12.01
C ILE A 350 -5.26 -4.51 12.69
N ASN A 351 -5.40 -5.67 12.06
CA ASN A 351 -4.79 -6.91 12.53
C ASN A 351 -3.58 -7.23 11.69
N ALA A 352 -2.57 -7.81 12.31
CA ALA A 352 -1.44 -8.36 11.59
C ALA A 352 -1.09 -9.75 12.07
N CYS A 353 -0.54 -10.56 11.16
CA CYS A 353 0.14 -11.79 11.49
C CYS A 353 1.42 -11.94 10.65
N VAL A 354 2.43 -12.60 11.20
CA VAL A 354 3.62 -13.01 10.45
C VAL A 354 3.40 -14.45 10.02
N PRO A 355 3.20 -14.74 8.72
CA PRO A 355 3.07 -16.13 8.26
C PRO A 355 4.39 -16.88 8.50
N ARG A 356 4.30 -18.06 9.11
CA ARG A 356 5.44 -18.96 9.35
C ARG A 356 5.13 -20.32 8.75
N GLU A 357 6.13 -20.92 8.11
CA GLU A 357 5.98 -22.22 7.50
C GLU A 357 5.61 -23.28 8.54
N GLY A 358 4.63 -24.14 8.20
CA GLY A 358 4.15 -25.21 9.07
C GLY A 358 3.39 -24.78 10.33
N LYS A 359 3.10 -23.48 10.50
CA LYS A 359 2.35 -22.97 11.67
C LYS A 359 1.07 -22.27 11.24
N SER A 360 0.02 -22.45 12.02
CA SER A 360 -1.24 -21.71 11.87
C SER A 360 -1.01 -20.21 12.05
N LEU A 361 -1.78 -19.40 11.33
CA LEU A 361 -1.74 -17.95 11.46
C LEU A 361 -2.25 -17.50 12.84
N HIS A 362 -1.44 -16.70 13.52
CA HIS A 362 -1.81 -16.05 14.77
C HIS A 362 -1.98 -14.55 14.54
N TRP A 363 -3.21 -14.06 14.59
CA TRP A 363 -3.54 -12.65 14.42
C TRP A 363 -3.37 -11.87 15.72
N ARG A 364 -2.86 -10.64 15.61
CA ARG A 364 -2.78 -9.67 16.70
C ARG A 364 -3.39 -8.36 16.24
N VAL A 365 -4.25 -7.76 17.07
CA VAL A 365 -4.72 -6.39 16.87
C VAL A 365 -3.54 -5.45 17.12
N LEU A 366 -3.15 -4.69 16.08
CA LEU A 366 -2.11 -3.66 16.20
C LEU A 366 -2.70 -2.35 16.71
N ALA A 367 -3.82 -1.95 16.13
CA ALA A 367 -4.52 -0.74 16.54
C ALA A 367 -6.01 -0.82 16.24
N SER A 368 -6.80 -0.02 16.95
CA SER A 368 -8.23 0.16 16.76
C SER A 368 -8.58 1.63 16.79
N LYS A 369 -9.60 2.02 16.03
CA LYS A 369 -10.07 3.40 15.98
C LYS A 369 -11.57 3.49 15.77
N PRO A 370 -12.30 4.36 16.49
CA PRO A 370 -13.72 4.59 16.23
C PRO A 370 -13.97 5.07 14.80
N SER A 371 -14.94 4.46 14.11
CA SER A 371 -15.34 4.85 12.77
C SER A 371 -16.85 4.73 12.60
N GLU A 372 -17.44 5.66 11.86
CA GLU A 372 -18.86 5.62 11.51
C GLU A 372 -19.12 4.72 10.29
N SER A 373 -18.10 4.43 9.48
CA SER A 373 -18.20 3.61 8.26
C SER A 373 -17.11 2.52 8.17
N PHE A 374 -17.21 1.71 7.13
CA PHE A 374 -16.22 0.69 6.76
C PHE A 374 -15.03 1.31 6.01
N VAL A 375 -14.01 0.48 5.74
CA VAL A 375 -12.82 0.89 4.97
C VAL A 375 -13.16 0.97 3.48
N TYR A 376 -13.15 2.17 2.91
CA TYR A 376 -13.42 2.37 1.48
C TYR A 376 -12.22 2.03 0.59
N ASN A 377 -11.01 2.34 1.05
CA ASN A 377 -9.77 2.05 0.35
C ASN A 377 -8.62 1.92 1.35
N CYS A 378 -7.64 1.11 0.98
CA CYS A 378 -6.47 0.88 1.80
C CYS A 378 -5.28 0.48 0.93
N VAL A 379 -4.14 1.07 1.22
CA VAL A 379 -2.88 0.84 0.56
C VAL A 379 -1.75 0.82 1.60
N VAL A 380 -0.70 0.07 1.32
CA VAL A 380 0.51 0.07 2.14
C VAL A 380 1.62 0.71 1.31
N MET A 381 2.31 1.70 1.88
CA MET A 381 3.48 2.32 1.26
C MET A 381 4.73 1.91 2.05
N GLY A 382 5.73 1.38 1.34
CA GLY A 382 7.06 1.11 1.90
C GLY A 382 8.04 2.16 1.39
N CYS A 383 8.47 3.07 2.26
CA CYS A 383 9.27 4.24 1.90
C CYS A 383 10.71 4.16 2.42
#